data_AF-A0A940EL88-F1
#
_entry.id   AF-A0A940EL88-F1
#
_cell.length_a   1.000
_cell.length_b   1.000
_cell.length_c   1.000
_cell.angle_alpha   90.00
_cell.angle_beta   90.00
_cell.angle_gamma   90.00
#
_symmetry.space_group_name_H-M   'P 1'
#
loop_
_entity.id
_entity.type
_entity.pdbx_description
1 polymer ?
#
loop_
_entity_poly.entity_id
_entity_poly.type
_entity_poly.pdbx_seq_one_letter_code
_entity_poly.pdbx_strand_id
1 'polypeptide(L)'
;MRQSVWPSGEAIVVYVLPSEHQVHKAFSREVLKIFPYQLDRIWNKLVFSGVGKKPIVVDSPEALLEAVKTTPGAIGYTPMLNSQESISVVKINQ
;
A
#
# COMPACT_ATOMS: atom_id res chain seq x y z
N MET A 1 -8.36 -15.71 6.60
CA MET A 1 -7.05 -15.38 7.19
C MET A 1 -6.51 -14.18 6.43
N ARG A 2 -6.21 -13.07 7.09
CA ARG A 2 -5.68 -11.87 6.42
C ARG A 2 -4.16 -11.92 6.51
N GLN A 3 -3.48 -11.97 5.36
CA GLN A 3 -2.03 -12.10 5.30
C GLN A 3 -1.36 -10.83 5.87
N SER A 4 -0.53 -11.01 6.90
CA SER A 4 0.23 -9.94 7.57
C SER A 4 1.74 -10.17 7.55
N VAL A 5 2.15 -11.32 7.01
CA VAL A 5 3.54 -11.75 6.83
C VAL A 5 3.72 -12.30 5.43
N TRP A 6 4.86 -12.04 4.82
CA TRP A 6 5.28 -12.64 3.56
C TRP A 6 5.61 -14.12 3.76
N PRO A 7 5.59 -14.95 2.69
CA PRO A 7 6.07 -16.33 2.77
C PRO A 7 7.53 -16.45 3.25
N SER A 8 8.33 -15.39 3.10
CA SER A 8 9.69 -15.29 3.63
C SER A 8 9.77 -15.11 5.16
N GLY A 9 8.65 -14.82 5.83
CA GLY A 9 8.58 -14.55 7.27
C GLY A 9 8.66 -13.06 7.64
N GLU A 10 8.92 -12.18 6.68
CA GLU A 10 8.93 -10.72 6.90
C GLU A 10 7.52 -10.18 7.15
N ALA A 11 7.38 -9.23 8.09
CA ALA A 11 6.11 -8.56 8.31
C ALA A 11 5.76 -7.65 7.13
N ILE A 12 4.49 -7.66 6.70
CA ILE A 12 4.02 -6.77 5.64
C ILE A 12 3.81 -5.37 6.21
N VAL A 13 4.57 -4.40 5.69
CA VAL A 13 4.42 -2.98 6.04
C VAL A 13 3.77 -2.26 4.86
N VAL A 14 2.56 -1.75 5.04
CA VAL A 14 1.81 -1.12 3.94
C VAL A 14 2.02 0.38 3.99
N TYR A 15 2.50 0.95 2.89
CA TYR A 15 2.60 2.40 2.67
C TYR A 15 1.53 2.86 1.68
N VAL A 16 0.89 3.98 1.97
CA VAL A 16 -0.16 4.58 1.13
C VAL A 16 0.01 6.09 1.06
N LEU A 17 -0.62 6.70 0.06
CA LEU A 17 -0.78 8.15 -0.05
C LEU A 17 -2.06 8.59 0.69
N PRO A 18 -2.24 9.90 0.99
CA PRO A 18 -3.44 10.40 1.66
C PRO A 18 -4.71 10.05 0.86
N SER A 19 -5.83 9.82 1.55
CA SER A 19 -7.10 9.42 0.91
C SER A 19 -7.58 10.39 -0.18
N GLU A 20 -7.21 11.67 -0.06
CA GLU A 20 -7.55 12.71 -1.03
C GLU A 20 -6.63 12.76 -2.25
N HIS A 21 -5.46 12.11 -2.19
CA HIS A 21 -4.46 12.09 -3.25
C HIS A 21 -5.00 11.36 -4.49
N GLN A 22 -4.85 11.95 -5.68
CA GLN A 22 -5.43 11.43 -6.92
C GLN A 22 -4.97 10.00 -7.23
N VAL A 23 -3.68 9.71 -7.03
CA VAL A 23 -3.13 8.35 -7.19
C VAL A 23 -3.77 7.33 -6.24
N HIS A 24 -4.01 7.69 -4.96
CA HIS A 24 -4.69 6.78 -4.02
C HIS A 24 -6.14 6.54 -4.42
N LYS A 25 -6.83 7.59 -4.88
CA LYS A 25 -8.20 7.50 -5.39
C LYS A 25 -8.29 6.59 -6.61
N ALA A 26 -7.39 6.76 -7.58
CA ALA A 26 -7.31 5.93 -8.78
C ALA A 26 -6.99 4.48 -8.40
N PHE A 27 -5.93 4.23 -7.62
CA PHE A 27 -5.56 2.89 -7.18
C PHE A 27 -6.70 2.17 -6.44
N SER A 28 -7.32 2.84 -5.47
CA SER A 28 -8.43 2.25 -4.71
C SER A 28 -9.61 1.88 -5.61
N ARG A 29 -10.02 2.78 -6.51
CA ARG A 29 -11.21 2.58 -7.34
C ARG A 29 -10.96 1.64 -8.51
N GLU A 30 -9.82 1.77 -9.17
CA GLU A 30 -9.54 1.09 -10.43
C GLU A 30 -8.87 -0.25 -10.21
N VAL A 31 -8.00 -0.38 -9.20
CA VAL A 31 -7.28 -1.62 -8.90
C VAL A 31 -7.98 -2.40 -7.80
N LEU A 32 -8.25 -1.78 -6.66
CA LEU A 32 -8.89 -2.46 -5.52
C LEU A 32 -10.42 -2.57 -5.65
N LYS A 33 -11.03 -1.89 -6.63
CA LYS A 33 -12.48 -1.83 -6.89
C LYS A 33 -13.30 -1.40 -5.67
N ILE A 34 -12.74 -0.52 -4.84
CA ILE A 34 -13.40 0.07 -3.66
C ILE A 34 -13.16 1.58 -3.58
N PHE A 35 -14.04 2.31 -2.91
CA PHE A 35 -13.80 3.74 -2.67
C PHE A 35 -12.81 3.96 -1.51
N PRO A 36 -12.02 5.05 -1.51
CA PRO A 36 -11.04 5.33 -0.45
C PRO A 36 -11.62 5.28 0.97
N TYR A 37 -12.81 5.85 1.19
CA TYR A 37 -13.47 5.81 2.50
C TYR A 37 -13.83 4.38 2.96
N GLN A 38 -14.09 3.46 2.02
CA GLN A 38 -14.34 2.06 2.34
C GLN A 38 -13.05 1.36 2.73
N LEU A 39 -11.95 1.65 2.03
CA LEU A 39 -10.62 1.16 2.38
C LEU A 39 -10.22 1.63 3.78
N ASP A 40 -10.42 2.91 4.09
CA ASP A 40 -10.18 3.47 5.43
C ASP A 40 -11.01 2.76 6.51
N ARG A 41 -12.30 2.52 6.23
CA ARG A 41 -13.18 1.77 7.15
C ARG A 41 -12.70 0.34 7.37
N ILE A 42 -12.23 -0.34 6.31
CA ILE A 42 -11.67 -1.69 6.39
C ILE A 42 -10.45 -1.68 7.33
N TRP A 43 -9.51 -0.76 7.14
CA TRP A 43 -8.34 -0.65 8.02
C TRP A 43 -8.72 -0.33 9.46
N ASN A 44 -9.62 0.62 9.69
CA ASN A 44 -10.07 0.98 11.03
C ASN A 44 -10.69 -0.24 11.74
N LYS A 45 -11.56 -1.00 11.06
CA LYS A 45 -12.17 -2.21 11.63
C LYS A 45 -11.12 -3.24 12.07
N LEU A 46 -10.05 -3.39 11.28
CA LEU A 46 -9.00 -4.36 11.53
C LEU A 46 -8.07 -3.95 12.69
N VAL A 47 -7.83 -2.64 12.84
CA VAL A 47 -7.10 -2.08 13.98
C VAL A 47 -7.94 -2.24 15.26
N PHE A 48 -9.22 -1.87 15.22
CA PHE A 48 -10.12 -2.00 16.37
C PHE A 48 -10.29 -3.44 16.87
N SER A 49 -10.23 -4.43 15.97
CA SER A 49 -10.30 -5.83 16.36
C SER A 49 -8.96 -6.40 16.87
N GLY A 50 -7.87 -5.63 16.87
CA GLY A 50 -6.53 -6.07 17.27
C GLY A 50 -5.82 -6.99 16.28
N VAL A 51 -6.37 -7.18 15.06
CA VAL A 51 -5.87 -8.15 14.05
C VAL A 51 -5.17 -7.44 12.88
N GLY A 52 -4.83 -6.14 13.02
CA GLY A 52 -4.25 -5.38 11.92
C GLY A 52 -3.47 -4.15 12.36
N LYS A 53 -2.38 -3.88 11.64
CA LYS A 53 -1.72 -2.57 11.64
C LYS A 53 -2.33 -1.72 10.53
N LYS A 54 -2.52 -0.43 10.79
CA LYS A 54 -2.94 0.55 9.79
C LYS A 54 -1.77 0.78 8.81
N PRO A 55 -2.04 1.13 7.54
CA PRO A 55 -0.99 1.57 6.64
C PRO A 55 -0.33 2.85 7.15
N ILE A 56 0.94 3.02 6.82
CA ILE A 56 1.69 4.25 7.04
C ILE A 56 1.37 5.18 5.86
N VAL A 57 0.94 6.40 6.17
CA VAL A 57 0.61 7.41 5.15
C VAL A 57 1.84 8.27 4.90
N VAL A 58 2.19 8.50 3.64
CA VAL A 58 3.29 9.36 3.20
C VAL A 58 2.79 10.39 2.20
N ASP A 59 3.45 11.54 2.11
CA ASP A 59 2.87 12.71 1.45
C ASP A 59 3.00 12.74 -0.08
N SER A 60 3.89 11.91 -0.67
CA SER A 60 4.12 11.89 -2.11
C SER A 60 4.46 10.51 -2.68
N PRO A 61 4.26 10.26 -3.99
CA PRO A 61 4.67 9.02 -4.64
C PRO A 61 6.17 8.72 -4.49
N GLU A 62 7.02 9.75 -4.49
CA GLU A 62 8.47 9.61 -4.29
C GLU A 62 8.78 9.15 -2.86
N ALA A 63 8.11 9.72 -1.86
CA ALA A 63 8.25 9.29 -0.47
C ALA A 63 7.74 7.85 -0.26
N LEU A 64 6.67 7.45 -0.96
CA LEU A 64 6.17 6.08 -0.94
C LEU A 64 7.20 5.11 -1.52
N LEU A 65 7.80 5.48 -2.64
CA LEU A 65 8.80 4.69 -3.32
C LEU A 65 10.07 4.53 -2.47
N GLU A 66 10.55 5.62 -1.88
CA GLU A 66 11.67 5.60 -0.94
C GLU A 66 11.36 4.71 0.26
N ALA A 67 10.19 4.87 0.88
CA ALA A 67 9.79 4.07 2.04
C ALA A 67 9.73 2.57 1.73
N VAL A 68 9.28 2.18 0.53
CA VAL A 68 9.28 0.77 0.08
C VAL A 68 10.70 0.25 -0.13
N LYS A 69 11.61 1.07 -0.66
CA LYS A 69 13.03 0.67 -0.84
C LYS A 69 13.76 0.48 0.47
N THR A 70 13.50 1.34 1.46
CA THR A 70 14.27 1.36 2.71
C THR A 70 13.68 0.46 3.80
N THR A 71 12.48 -0.09 3.59
CA THR A 71 11.77 -0.87 4.61
C THR A 71 11.58 -2.32 4.16
N PRO A 72 12.27 -3.29 4.76
CA PRO A 72 12.08 -4.70 4.47
C PRO A 72 10.61 -5.13 4.66
N GLY A 73 10.10 -5.97 3.76
CA GLY A 73 8.71 -6.40 3.76
C GLY A 73 7.67 -5.32 3.41
N ALA A 74 8.09 -4.12 3.00
CA ALA A 74 7.16 -3.06 2.65
C ALA A 74 6.49 -3.27 1.28
N ILE A 75 5.27 -2.77 1.16
CA ILE A 75 4.52 -2.71 -0.09
C ILE A 75 3.81 -1.37 -0.22
N GLY A 76 3.75 -0.90 -1.45
CA GLY A 76 2.96 0.26 -1.85
C GLY A 76 2.54 0.15 -3.30
N TYR A 77 2.13 1.25 -3.90
CA TYR A 77 1.72 1.34 -5.29
C TYR A 77 2.23 2.65 -5.89
N THR A 78 2.49 2.64 -7.19
CA THR A 78 2.90 3.83 -7.94
C THR A 78 2.29 3.77 -9.34
N PRO A 79 1.86 4.91 -9.92
CA PRO A 79 1.32 4.95 -11.28
C PRO A 79 2.43 4.79 -12.34
N MET A 80 3.68 5.06 -11.97
CA MET A 80 4.83 4.98 -12.87
C MET A 80 6.04 4.41 -12.14
N LEU A 81 6.75 3.52 -12.82
CA LEU A 81 8.04 3.01 -12.36
C LEU A 81 9.11 3.47 -13.33
N ASN A 82 10.11 4.16 -12.80
CA ASN A 82 11.35 4.37 -13.54
C ASN A 82 12.11 3.03 -13.53
N SER A 83 12.46 2.53 -14.72
CA SER A 83 12.99 1.18 -14.95
C SER A 83 14.36 0.85 -14.31
N GLN A 84 14.88 1.69 -13.42
CA GLN A 84 16.22 1.56 -12.81
C GLN A 84 16.20 1.24 -11.31
N GLU A 85 15.04 0.97 -10.71
CA GLU A 85 14.95 0.84 -9.26
C GLU A 85 15.01 -0.60 -8.76
N SER A 86 15.78 -0.83 -7.69
CA SER A 86 15.98 -2.13 -7.03
C SER A 86 14.75 -2.56 -6.20
N ILE A 87 13.57 -2.61 -6.83
CA ILE A 87 12.32 -3.04 -6.22
C ILE A 87 11.67 -4.14 -7.04
N SER A 88 11.00 -5.07 -6.37
CA SER A 88 10.18 -6.08 -7.02
C SER A 88 8.85 -5.47 -7.44
N VAL A 89 8.58 -5.47 -8.73
CA VAL A 89 7.37 -4.87 -9.30
C VAL A 89 6.37 -5.94 -9.68
N VAL A 90 5.15 -5.85 -9.15
CA VAL A 90 4.00 -6.61 -9.63
C VAL A 90 3.18 -5.69 -10.54
N LYS A 91 3.19 -5.98 -11.84
CA LYS A 91 2.35 -5.26 -12.81
C LYS A 91 0.93 -5.81 -12.72
N ILE A 92 -0.03 -4.93 -12.49
CA ILE A 92 -1.45 -5.26 -12.57
C ILE A 92 -1.91 -4.93 -13.99
N ASN A 93 -2.10 -5.96 -14.81
CA ASN A 93 -2.72 -5.81 -16.12
C ASN A 93 -4.23 -5.67 -15.91
N GLN A 94 -4.82 -4.61 -16.46
CA GLN A 94 -6.28 -4.43 -16.47
C GLN A 94 -6.92 -5.32 -17.53
#